data_AF-A0A6A2XPN5-F1
#
_entry.id   AF-A0A6A2XPN5-F1
#
_cell.length_a   1.000
_cell.length_b   1.000
_cell.length_c   1.000
_cell.angle_alpha   90.00
_cell.angle_beta   90.00
_cell.angle_gamma   90.00
#
_symmetry.space_group_name_H-M   'P 1'
#
loop_
_entity.id
_entity.type
_entity.pdbx_description
1 polymer ?
#
loop_
_entity_poly.entity_id
_entity_poly.type
_entity_poly.pdbx_seq_one_letter_code
_entity_poly.pdbx_strand_id
1 'polypeptide(L)'
;MTHLESIASSAVRAAIKVKASAIICFTSSGRAARLIAKYRPTMPVISVVIPRLKTNQLRWTFTGAFEARQSLIVRGLFPMLADPRHPAESKSSTNESVLKVALDHGKTSGIIKPHDRVVICQKLGDASVVKIIELED
;
A
#
# COMPACT_ATOMS: atom_id res chain seq x y z
N MET A 1 13.75 -1.39 -18.25
CA MET A 1 13.07 -1.12 -16.96
C MET A 1 11.63 -1.59 -17.06
N THR A 2 11.11 -2.29 -16.04
CA THR A 2 9.69 -2.65 -16.03
C THR A 2 8.84 -1.44 -15.64
N HIS A 3 7.62 -1.32 -16.18
CA HIS A 3 6.72 -0.20 -15.88
C HIS A 3 6.53 0.04 -14.38
N LEU A 4 6.42 -1.05 -13.60
CA LEU A 4 6.26 -0.99 -12.15
C LEU A 4 7.51 -0.48 -11.42
N GLU A 5 8.70 -0.79 -11.93
CA GLU A 5 9.97 -0.33 -11.35
C GLU A 5 10.19 1.17 -11.61
N SER A 6 9.84 1.65 -12.81
CA SER A 6 9.83 3.08 -13.12
C SER A 6 8.91 3.84 -12.19
N ILE A 7 7.72 3.30 -11.91
CA ILE A 7 6.77 3.90 -10.96
C ILE A 7 7.30 3.89 -9.53
N ALA A 8 7.89 2.79 -9.08
CA ALA A 8 8.46 2.70 -7.74
C ALA A 8 9.59 3.73 -7.54
N SER A 9 10.48 3.88 -8.51
CA SER A 9 11.55 4.90 -8.50
C SER A 9 10.97 6.31 -8.41
N SER A 10 9.99 6.63 -9.26
CA SER A 10 9.35 7.94 -9.29
C SER A 10 8.58 8.24 -8.01
N ALA A 11 7.89 7.25 -7.44
CA ALA A 11 7.15 7.40 -6.18
C ALA A 11 8.07 7.71 -5.01
N VAL A 12 9.21 7.02 -4.89
CA VAL A 12 10.19 7.30 -3.83
C VAL A 12 10.81 8.69 -4.00
N ARG A 13 11.16 9.08 -5.23
CA ARG A 13 11.67 10.42 -5.52
C ARG A 13 10.65 11.51 -5.22
N ALA A 14 9.38 11.29 -5.56
CA ALA A 14 8.29 12.19 -5.24
C ALA A 14 8.12 12.32 -3.73
N ALA A 15 8.12 11.20 -3.00
CA ALA A 15 8.01 11.18 -1.54
C ALA A 15 9.14 11.98 -0.85
N ILE A 16 10.38 11.82 -1.32
CA ILE A 16 11.52 12.60 -0.82
C ILE A 16 11.33 14.09 -1.11
N LYS A 17 10.92 14.45 -2.33
CA LYS A 17 10.76 15.85 -2.76
C LYS A 17 9.65 16.58 -2.00
N VAL A 18 8.53 15.90 -1.75
CA VAL A 18 7.39 16.47 -1.01
C VAL A 18 7.53 16.32 0.51
N LYS A 19 8.63 15.73 0.99
CA LYS A 19 8.87 15.42 2.41
C LYS A 19 7.71 14.65 3.02
N ALA A 20 7.26 13.60 2.34
CA ALA A 20 6.16 12.77 2.82
C ALA A 20 6.53 12.04 4.12
N SER A 21 5.57 11.93 5.04
CA SER A 21 5.76 11.22 6.31
C SER A 21 5.73 9.71 6.13
N ALA A 22 4.99 9.21 5.14
CA ALA A 22 4.92 7.79 4.79
C ALA A 22 4.61 7.57 3.30
N ILE A 23 4.92 6.36 2.83
CA ILE A 23 4.45 5.83 1.55
C ILE A 23 3.46 4.70 1.82
N ILE A 24 2.24 4.79 1.28
CA ILE A 24 1.25 3.71 1.32
C ILE A 24 1.30 2.96 0.00
N CYS A 25 1.54 1.65 0.03
CA CYS A 25 1.58 0.82 -1.17
C CYS A 25 0.55 -0.30 -1.10
N PHE A 26 -0.38 -0.32 -2.05
CA PHE A 26 -1.31 -1.43 -2.24
C PHE A 26 -0.64 -2.53 -3.05
N THR A 27 -0.66 -3.75 -2.53
CA THR A 27 -0.03 -4.90 -3.18
C THR A 27 -0.80 -6.18 -2.91
N SER A 28 -0.77 -7.12 -3.85
CA SER A 28 -1.32 -8.47 -3.63
C SER A 28 -0.23 -9.52 -3.41
N SER A 29 0.98 -9.31 -3.96
CA SER A 29 2.10 -10.27 -3.91
C SER A 29 3.33 -9.75 -3.16
N GLY A 30 3.27 -8.52 -2.64
CA GLY A 30 4.41 -7.83 -2.03
C GLY A 30 5.46 -7.31 -3.01
N ARG A 31 5.36 -7.61 -4.32
CA ARG A 31 6.39 -7.22 -5.31
C ARG A 31 6.54 -5.71 -5.44
N ALA A 32 5.42 -4.97 -5.44
CA ALA A 32 5.43 -3.51 -5.55
C ALA A 32 6.10 -2.87 -4.32
N ALA A 33 5.74 -3.33 -3.13
CA ALA A 33 6.33 -2.87 -1.88
C ALA A 33 7.85 -3.14 -1.83
N ARG A 34 8.29 -4.34 -2.24
CA ARG A 34 9.71 -4.68 -2.35
C ARG A 34 10.47 -3.78 -3.32
N LEU A 35 9.87 -3.41 -4.45
CA LEU A 35 10.47 -2.50 -5.42
C LEU A 35 10.56 -1.06 -4.89
N ILE A 36 9.60 -0.61 -4.09
CA ILE A 36 9.71 0.68 -3.38
C ILE A 36 10.85 0.62 -2.36
N ALA A 37 10.92 -0.43 -1.55
CA ALA A 37 11.97 -0.62 -0.55
C ALA A 37 13.38 -0.74 -1.16
N LYS A 38 13.51 -1.27 -2.40
CA LYS A 38 14.77 -1.31 -3.17
C LYS A 38 15.41 0.07 -3.28
N TYR A 39 14.62 1.13 -3.45
CA TYR A 39 15.10 2.50 -3.58
C TYR A 39 15.38 3.19 -2.23
N ARG A 40 15.30 2.45 -1.12
CA ARG A 40 15.69 2.90 0.23
C ARG A 40 15.06 4.25 0.63
N PRO A 41 13.72 4.38 0.63
CA PRO A 41 13.06 5.58 1.13
C PRO A 41 13.48 5.86 2.59
N THR A 42 13.55 7.14 2.95
CA THR A 42 13.84 7.58 4.32
C THR A 42 12.62 7.45 5.22
N MET A 43 11.42 7.60 4.65
CA MET A 43 10.14 7.41 5.32
C MET A 43 9.71 5.93 5.32
N PRO A 44 8.91 5.50 6.31
CA PRO A 44 8.33 4.16 6.34
C PRO A 44 7.38 3.91 5.16
N VAL A 45 7.32 2.65 4.72
CA VAL A 45 6.41 2.19 3.67
C VAL A 45 5.37 1.27 4.28
N ILE A 46 4.13 1.72 4.36
CA ILE A 46 2.99 0.91 4.81
C ILE A 46 2.51 0.09 3.61
N SER A 47 2.76 -1.22 3.63
CA SER A 47 2.35 -2.09 2.53
C SER A 47 1.01 -2.75 2.85
N VAL A 48 -0.05 -2.28 2.21
CA VAL A 48 -1.40 -2.79 2.36
C VAL A 48 -1.59 -4.00 1.45
N VAL A 49 -1.70 -5.17 2.05
CA VAL A 49 -1.94 -6.41 1.34
C VAL A 49 -3.44 -6.63 1.20
N ILE A 50 -3.93 -6.52 -0.04
CA ILE A 50 -5.33 -6.82 -0.36
C ILE A 50 -5.44 -8.33 -0.54
N PRO A 51 -6.22 -9.01 0.30
CA PRO A 51 -6.36 -10.44 0.19
C PRO A 51 -7.25 -10.86 -0.97
N ARG A 52 -6.97 -12.01 -1.55
CA ARG A 52 -7.88 -12.63 -2.52
C ARG A 52 -8.63 -13.76 -1.88
N LEU A 53 -9.95 -13.65 -1.95
CA LEU A 53 -10.89 -14.66 -1.52
C LEU A 53 -11.12 -15.63 -2.68
N LYS A 54 -10.71 -16.88 -2.51
CA LYS A 54 -11.05 -17.97 -3.45
C LYS A 54 -12.05 -18.88 -2.78
N THR A 55 -13.22 -19.04 -3.40
CA THR A 55 -14.23 -20.02 -2.99
C THR A 55 -14.22 -21.19 -3.95
N ASN A 56 -14.30 -22.41 -3.42
CA ASN A 56 -14.51 -23.61 -4.23
C ASN A 56 -15.86 -24.27 -3.89
N GLN A 57 -16.92 -23.45 -3.74
CA GLN A 57 -18.30 -23.81 -3.36
C GLN A 57 -18.48 -24.41 -1.95
N LEU A 58 -17.52 -25.19 -1.45
CA LEU A 58 -17.54 -25.82 -0.11
C LEU A 58 -16.62 -25.14 0.92
N ARG A 59 -15.61 -24.39 0.47
CA ARG A 59 -14.60 -23.79 1.36
C ARG A 59 -14.14 -22.43 0.86
N TRP A 60 -14.11 -21.48 1.78
CA TRP A 60 -13.48 -20.18 1.59
C TRP A 60 -12.01 -20.27 1.96
N THR A 61 -11.13 -19.87 1.03
CA THR A 61 -9.68 -19.79 1.27
C THR A 61 -9.21 -18.36 1.06
N PHE A 62 -8.37 -17.91 1.98
CA PHE A 62 -7.86 -16.55 2.02
C PHE A 62 -6.38 -16.55 1.66
N THR A 63 -6.01 -15.75 0.68
CA THR A 63 -4.61 -15.53 0.26
C THR A 63 -4.22 -14.08 0.57
N GLY A 64 -2.96 -13.79 0.90
CA GLY A 64 -2.49 -12.46 1.30
C GLY A 64 -1.75 -12.44 2.65
N ALA A 65 -2.17 -13.26 3.61
CA ALA A 65 -1.52 -13.29 4.93
C ALA A 65 -0.07 -13.77 4.88
N PHE A 66 0.24 -14.69 3.97
CA PHE A 66 1.61 -15.16 3.76
C PHE A 66 2.49 -14.07 3.15
N GLU A 67 1.98 -13.35 2.15
CA GLU A 67 2.65 -12.27 1.45
C GLU A 67 2.92 -11.07 2.36
N ALA A 68 1.98 -10.76 3.26
CA ALA A 68 2.17 -9.76 4.32
C ALA A 68 3.32 -10.16 5.25
N ARG A 69 3.33 -11.41 5.75
CA ARG A 69 4.42 -11.92 6.61
C ARG A 69 5.77 -11.95 5.92
N GLN A 70 5.83 -12.35 4.65
CA GLN A 70 7.08 -12.35 3.88
C GLN A 70 7.66 -10.93 3.71
N SER A 71 6.81 -9.91 3.70
CA SER A 71 7.24 -8.52 3.53
C SER A 71 7.99 -7.98 4.76
N LEU A 72 7.86 -8.62 5.93
CA LEU A 72 8.57 -8.23 7.17
C LEU A 72 10.09 -8.39 7.07
N ILE A 73 10.59 -9.25 6.18
CA ILE A 73 12.04 -9.44 5.98
C ILE A 73 12.68 -8.22 5.29
N VAL A 74 11.86 -7.37 4.66
CA VAL A 74 12.31 -6.29 3.81
C VAL A 74 12.34 -4.99 4.61
N ARG A 75 13.49 -4.32 4.61
CA ARG A 75 13.69 -3.06 5.34
C ARG A 75 12.63 -2.02 4.97
N GLY A 76 12.09 -1.38 6.00
CA GLY A 76 11.22 -0.20 5.87
C GLY A 76 9.80 -0.52 5.42
N LEU A 77 9.47 -1.80 5.19
CA LEU A 77 8.09 -2.23 4.97
C LEU A 77 7.40 -2.52 6.29
N PHE A 78 6.22 -1.92 6.46
CA PHE A 78 5.30 -2.17 7.55
C PHE A 78 4.02 -2.76 6.94
N PRO A 79 3.91 -4.10 6.87
CA PRO A 79 2.80 -4.74 6.21
C PRO A 79 1.53 -4.70 7.04
N MET A 80 0.43 -4.33 6.39
CA MET A 80 -0.92 -4.36 6.94
C MET A 80 -1.78 -5.27 6.07
N LEU A 81 -2.56 -6.17 6.68
CA LEU A 81 -3.50 -7.02 5.97
C LEU A 81 -4.88 -6.34 5.98
N ALA A 82 -5.44 -6.09 4.80
CA ALA A 82 -6.80 -5.54 4.69
C ALA A 82 -7.87 -6.60 5.00
N ASP A 83 -9.03 -6.18 5.50
CA ASP A 83 -10.14 -7.09 5.79
C ASP A 83 -10.73 -7.65 4.47
N PRO A 84 -10.86 -8.99 4.32
CA PRO A 84 -11.53 -9.63 3.16
C PRO A 84 -12.98 -9.22 2.98
N ARG A 85 -13.66 -8.78 4.04
CA ARG A 85 -15.07 -8.41 4.02
C ARG A 85 -15.31 -7.12 3.24
N HIS A 86 -14.26 -6.35 2.95
CA HIS A 86 -14.35 -5.32 1.93
C HIS A 86 -14.35 -5.98 0.55
N PRO A 87 -15.45 -5.89 -0.21
CA PRO A 87 -15.64 -6.67 -1.42
C PRO A 87 -14.53 -6.34 -2.41
N ALA A 88 -13.72 -7.34 -2.74
CA ALA A 88 -12.68 -7.32 -3.77
C ALA A 88 -13.26 -7.26 -5.19
N GLU A 89 -14.44 -6.67 -5.36
CA GLU A 89 -15.05 -6.40 -6.65
C GLU A 89 -14.64 -5.00 -7.09
N SER A 90 -13.58 -4.95 -7.91
CA SER A 90 -13.42 -4.09 -9.11
C SER A 90 -14.01 -2.67 -9.15
N LYS A 91 -14.26 -2.01 -8.02
CA LYS A 91 -14.79 -0.64 -7.95
C LYS A 91 -13.80 0.25 -7.21
N SER A 92 -13.55 1.41 -7.80
CA SER A 92 -12.66 2.46 -7.28
C SER A 92 -12.93 2.80 -5.80
N SER A 93 -14.18 2.64 -5.35
CA SER A 93 -14.65 2.90 -3.99
C SER A 93 -14.04 1.99 -2.92
N THR A 94 -13.72 0.72 -3.22
CA THR A 94 -13.14 -0.20 -2.23
C THR A 94 -11.70 0.19 -1.87
N ASN A 95 -10.94 0.74 -2.82
CA ASN A 95 -9.58 1.21 -2.54
C ASN A 95 -9.58 2.43 -1.63
N GLU A 96 -10.62 3.26 -1.68
CA GLU A 96 -10.75 4.45 -0.83
C GLU A 96 -11.05 4.10 0.63
N SER A 97 -11.93 3.12 0.87
CA SER A 97 -12.22 2.68 2.24
C SER A 97 -11.02 1.99 2.89
N VAL A 98 -10.30 1.14 2.14
CA VAL A 98 -9.05 0.52 2.63
C VAL A 98 -7.95 1.56 2.81
N LEU A 99 -7.89 2.58 1.95
CA LEU A 99 -6.97 3.71 2.13
C LEU A 99 -7.25 4.45 3.43
N LYS A 100 -8.52 4.73 3.75
CA LYS A 100 -8.90 5.36 5.01
C LYS A 100 -8.42 4.55 6.22
N VAL A 101 -8.63 3.24 6.21
CA VAL A 101 -8.12 2.35 7.27
C VAL A 101 -6.60 2.39 7.38
N ALA A 102 -5.88 2.43 6.25
CA ALA A 102 -4.42 2.54 6.25
C ALA A 102 -3.93 3.88 6.81
N LEU A 103 -4.63 4.97 6.49
CA LEU A 103 -4.35 6.31 7.03
C LEU A 103 -4.64 6.35 8.53
N ASP A 104 -5.77 5.82 8.98
CA ASP A 104 -6.14 5.75 10.40
C ASP A 104 -5.13 4.90 11.20
N HIS A 105 -4.66 3.80 10.61
CA HIS A 105 -3.59 2.99 11.20
C HIS A 105 -2.27 3.77 11.31
N GLY A 106 -1.91 4.54 10.29
CA GLY A 106 -0.74 5.40 10.31
C GLY A 106 -0.84 6.56 11.31
N LYS A 107 -2.03 7.16 11.45
CA LYS A 107 -2.35 8.18 12.47
C LYS A 107 -2.24 7.58 13.89
N THR A 108 -2.84 6.42 14.12
CA THR A 108 -2.80 5.71 15.42
C THR A 108 -1.39 5.29 15.80
N SER A 109 -0.58 4.89 14.81
CA SER A 109 0.83 4.51 15.02
C SER A 109 1.75 5.71 15.24
N GLY A 110 1.25 6.95 15.12
CA GLY A 110 2.03 8.18 15.25
C GLY A 110 3.00 8.44 14.09
N ILE A 111 2.92 7.65 13.01
CA ILE A 111 3.75 7.80 11.81
C ILE A 111 3.26 8.99 10.98
N ILE A 112 1.95 9.17 10.93
CA ILE A 112 1.28 10.16 10.10
C ILE A 112 0.63 11.19 11.03
N LYS A 113 0.95 12.46 10.85
CA LYS A 113 0.35 13.58 11.60
C LYS A 113 -0.64 14.38 10.74
N PRO A 114 -1.51 15.18 11.35
CA PRO A 114 -2.26 16.21 10.63
C PRO A 114 -1.31 17.11 9.81
N HIS A 115 -1.75 17.55 8.62
CA HIS A 115 -0.99 18.35 7.65
C HIS A 115 0.24 17.66 7.03
N ASP A 116 0.49 16.38 7.34
CA ASP A 116 1.53 15.65 6.64
C ASP A 116 1.08 15.26 5.23
N ARG A 117 2.08 15.08 4.35
CA ARG A 117 1.89 14.54 3.01
C ARG A 117 2.17 13.06 2.98
N VAL A 118 1.34 12.31 2.25
CA VAL A 118 1.46 10.87 2.08
C VAL A 118 1.45 10.54 0.61
N VAL A 119 2.38 9.68 0.18
CA VAL A 119 2.43 9.18 -1.20
C VAL A 119 1.77 7.81 -1.27
N ILE A 120 0.83 7.63 -2.19
CA ILE A 120 0.07 6.40 -2.36
C ILE A 120 0.42 5.77 -3.70
N CYS A 121 0.80 4.49 -3.67
CA CYS A 121 1.05 3.67 -4.84
C CYS A 121 -0.01 2.59 -4.93
N GLN A 122 -0.85 2.64 -5.97
CA GLN A 122 -1.92 1.66 -6.17
C GLN A 122 -2.10 1.30 -7.64
N LYS A 123 -2.71 0.15 -7.89
CA LYS A 123 -3.18 -0.24 -9.23
C LYS A 123 -4.68 0.06 -9.31
N LEU A 124 -5.08 0.92 -10.25
CA LEU A 124 -6.47 1.26 -10.54
C LEU A 124 -6.81 0.76 -11.94
N GLY A 125 -7.66 -0.27 -12.02
CA GLY A 125 -7.87 -1.00 -13.27
C GLY A 125 -6.54 -1.58 -13.78
N ASP A 126 -6.14 -1.23 -15.00
CA ASP A 126 -4.84 -1.61 -15.55
C ASP A 126 -3.72 -0.58 -15.36
N ALA A 127 -4.07 0.63 -14.92
CA ALA A 127 -3.11 1.69 -14.66
C ALA A 127 -2.48 1.54 -13.27
N SER A 128 -1.18 1.83 -13.19
CA SER A 128 -0.47 1.97 -11.93
C SER A 128 -0.32 3.46 -11.65
N VAL A 129 -0.83 3.91 -10.50
CA VAL A 129 -1.00 5.33 -10.17
C VAL A 129 -0.22 5.67 -8.91
N VAL A 130 0.43 6.84 -8.93
CA VAL A 130 1.04 7.47 -7.76
C VAL A 130 0.21 8.70 -7.43
N LYS A 131 -0.34 8.78 -6.22
CA LYS A 131 -1.09 9.94 -5.72
C LYS A 131 -0.33 10.56 -4.55
N ILE A 132 -0.40 11.87 -4.42
CA ILE A 132 0.09 12.60 -3.25
C ILE A 132 -1.15 13.20 -2.59
N ILE A 133 -1.33 12.91 -1.31
CA ILE A 133 -2.43 13.46 -0.51
C ILE A 133 -1.81 14.26 0.63
N GLU A 134 -2.35 15.45 0.87
CA GLU A 134 -2.10 16.24 2.07
C GLU A 134 -3.24 15.96 3.05
N LEU A 135 -2.90 15.65 4.30
CA LEU A 135 -3.89 15.32 5.30
C LEU A 135 -4.46 16.59 5.92
N GLU A 136 -5.77 16.74 5.82
CA GLU A 136 -6.54 17.68 6.62
C GLU A 136 -6.62 17.18 8.07
N ASP A 137 -6.95 18.10 8.99
CA ASP A 137 -7.04 17.84 10.44
C ASP A 137 -7.89 16.60 10.78
#